data_AF-A0A255XQV7-F1
#
_entry.id   AF-A0A255XQV7-F1
#
_cell.length_a   1.000
_cell.length_b   1.000
_cell.length_c   1.000
_cell.angle_alpha   90.00
_cell.angle_beta   90.00
_cell.angle_gamma   90.00
#
_symmetry.space_group_name_H-M   'P 1'
#
loop_
_entity.id
_entity.type
_entity.pdbx_description
1 polymer ?
#
loop_
_entity_poly.entity_id
_entity_poly.type
_entity_poly.pdbx_seq_one_letter_code
_entity_poly.pdbx_strand_id
1 'polypeptide(L)'
;MARFGLRSGLLALAGGLGATAVMAAAAAAHGPLASDLAATASHFQLFHALALALAALAPLPAWGHKAAACLFPIGTVCFAGGLYSLAWLEVSWGLIVPLGGALLILAWLAFAAAGLLSRFS
;
A
#
# COMPACT_ATOMS: atom_id res chain seq x y z
N MET A 1 1.31 -22.39 -13.27
CA MET A 1 2.08 -22.28 -12.01
C MET A 1 2.48 -20.84 -11.66
N ALA A 2 3.12 -20.06 -12.54
CA ALA A 2 3.59 -18.69 -12.22
C ALA A 2 2.51 -17.70 -11.71
N ARG A 3 1.28 -17.74 -12.26
CA ARG A 3 0.17 -16.87 -11.82
C ARG A 3 -0.31 -17.13 -10.39
N PHE A 4 -0.20 -18.37 -9.91
CA PHE A 4 -0.64 -18.76 -8.58
C PHE A 4 0.35 -18.29 -7.50
N GLY A 5 1.65 -18.32 -7.82
CA GLY A 5 2.70 -17.76 -6.97
C GLY A 5 2.59 -16.25 -6.78
N LEU A 6 2.31 -15.51 -7.87
CA LEU A 6 2.14 -14.06 -7.80
C LEU A 6 0.99 -13.67 -6.86
N ARG A 7 -0.20 -14.25 -7.03
CA ARG A 7 -1.37 -13.93 -6.19
C ARG A 7 -1.14 -14.21 -4.71
N SER A 8 -0.57 -15.37 -4.40
CA SER A 8 -0.24 -15.75 -3.02
C SER A 8 0.78 -14.79 -2.41
N GLY A 9 1.79 -14.36 -3.19
CA GLY A 9 2.75 -13.34 -2.77
C GLY A 9 2.11 -11.97 -2.50
N LEU A 10 1.17 -11.54 -3.34
CA LEU A 10 0.44 -10.28 -3.12
C LEU A 10 -0.42 -10.31 -1.86
N LEU A 11 -1.08 -11.43 -1.59
CA LEU A 11 -1.85 -11.62 -0.37
C LEU A 11 -0.96 -11.62 0.88
N ALA A 12 0.23 -12.24 0.81
CA ALA A 12 1.20 -12.20 1.89
C ALA A 12 1.70 -10.77 2.17
N LEU A 13 2.02 -10.01 1.12
CA LEU A 13 2.40 -8.60 1.24
C LEU A 13 1.26 -7.74 1.81
N ALA A 14 0.04 -7.93 1.32
CA ALA A 14 -1.14 -7.23 1.84
C ALA A 14 -1.38 -7.54 3.32
N GLY A 15 -1.27 -8.82 3.73
CA GLY A 15 -1.39 -9.24 5.12
C GLY A 15 -0.31 -8.61 6.01
N GLY A 16 0.95 -8.62 5.57
CA GLY A 16 2.06 -8.00 6.30
C GLY A 16 1.91 -6.49 6.45
N LEU A 17 1.51 -5.79 5.38
CA LEU A 17 1.22 -4.36 5.42
C LEU A 17 0.03 -4.05 6.32
N GLY A 18 -1.03 -4.86 6.28
CA GLY A 18 -2.19 -4.71 7.17
C GLY A 18 -1.84 -4.92 8.64
N ALA A 19 -1.09 -5.97 8.96
CA ALA A 19 -0.66 -6.26 10.33
C ALA A 19 0.18 -5.12 10.91
N THR A 20 1.18 -4.64 10.15
CA THR A 20 2.03 -3.52 10.58
C THR A 20 1.27 -2.19 10.64
N ALA A 21 0.27 -1.97 9.79
CA ALA A 21 -0.61 -0.80 9.89
C ALA A 21 -1.43 -0.81 11.18
N VAL A 22 -1.97 -1.97 11.58
CA VAL A 22 -2.71 -2.09 12.85
C VAL A 22 -1.79 -1.86 14.06
N MET A 23 -0.56 -2.41 14.03
CA MET A 23 0.44 -2.13 15.07
C MET A 23 0.75 -0.64 15.17
N ALA A 24 0.96 0.02 14.02
CA ALA A 24 1.23 1.45 13.97
C ALA A 24 0.05 2.30 14.43
N ALA A 25 -1.18 1.92 14.05
CA ALA A 25 -2.41 2.59 14.49
C ALA A 25 -2.56 2.52 16.01
N ALA A 26 -2.30 1.35 16.62
CA ALA A 26 -2.33 1.19 18.07
C ALA A 26 -1.27 2.06 18.76
N ALA A 27 -0.05 2.11 18.22
CA ALA A 27 1.02 2.98 18.74
C ALA A 27 0.67 4.47 18.62
N ALA A 28 0.03 4.86 17.52
CA ALA A 28 -0.35 6.25 17.24
C ALA A 28 -1.58 6.73 18.01
N ALA A 29 -2.43 5.84 18.51
CA ALA A 29 -3.69 6.19 19.16
C ALA A 29 -3.50 6.74 20.59
N HIS A 30 -2.54 6.21 21.35
CA HIS A 30 -2.31 6.64 22.73
C HIS A 30 -0.91 6.29 23.25
N GLY A 31 -0.44 7.03 24.26
CA GLY A 31 0.84 6.79 24.91
C GLY A 31 2.00 7.57 24.28
N PRO A 32 3.26 7.17 24.54
CA PRO A 32 4.44 7.97 24.16
C PRO A 32 4.65 8.15 22.65
N LEU A 33 4.03 7.31 21.82
CA LEU A 33 4.09 7.35 20.36
C LEU A 33 2.81 7.93 19.73
N ALA A 34 1.91 8.48 20.55
CA ALA A 34 0.66 9.07 20.07
C ALA A 34 0.96 10.21 19.09
N SER A 35 0.36 10.14 17.90
CA SER A 35 0.61 11.11 16.83
C SER A 35 -0.48 11.02 15.76
N ASP A 36 -1.17 12.12 15.50
CA ASP A 36 -2.18 12.22 14.44
C ASP A 36 -1.57 11.96 13.05
N LEU A 37 -0.31 12.33 12.84
CA LEU A 37 0.40 12.07 11.59
C LEU A 37 0.69 10.57 11.41
N ALA A 38 1.13 9.89 12.47
CA ALA A 38 1.32 8.44 12.44
C ALA A 38 -0.03 7.69 12.28
N ALA A 39 -1.09 8.18 12.92
CA ALA A 39 -2.43 7.63 12.76
C ALA A 39 -2.88 7.76 11.30
N THR A 40 -2.68 8.93 10.68
CA THR A 40 -2.93 9.17 9.26
C THR A 40 -2.13 8.22 8.37
N ALA A 41 -0.82 8.07 8.62
CA ALA A 41 0.04 7.16 7.88
C ALA A 41 -0.45 5.70 7.97
N SER A 42 -0.89 5.27 9.16
CA SER A 42 -1.43 3.92 9.37
C SER A 42 -2.75 3.66 8.64
N HIS A 43 -3.64 4.66 8.58
CA HIS A 43 -4.85 4.56 7.78
C HIS A 43 -4.53 4.40 6.30
N PHE A 44 -3.64 5.23 5.74
CA PHE A 44 -3.24 5.09 4.34
C PHE A 44 -2.58 3.74 4.07
N GLN A 45 -1.70 3.28 4.96
CA GLN A 45 -1.08 1.97 4.83
C GLN A 45 -2.12 0.84 4.79
N LEU A 46 -3.12 0.88 5.69
CA LEU A 46 -4.17 -0.12 5.74
C LEU A 46 -5.04 -0.09 4.47
N PHE A 47 -5.42 1.09 3.98
CA PHE A 47 -6.19 1.22 2.74
C PHE A 47 -5.44 0.64 1.53
N HIS A 48 -4.14 0.88 1.42
CA HIS A 48 -3.36 0.34 0.30
C HIS A 48 -3.04 -1.15 0.46
N ALA A 49 -2.94 -1.66 1.69
CA ALA A 49 -2.88 -3.09 1.95
C ALA A 49 -4.16 -3.79 1.48
N LEU A 50 -5.34 -3.23 1.81
CA LEU A 50 -6.62 -3.75 1.34
C LEU A 50 -6.77 -3.65 -0.18
N ALA A 51 -6.35 -2.53 -0.78
CA ALA A 51 -6.35 -2.38 -2.24
C ALA A 51 -5.47 -3.43 -2.93
N LEU A 52 -4.29 -3.75 -2.37
CA LEU A 52 -3.41 -4.81 -2.87
C LEU A 52 -4.07 -6.19 -2.77
N ALA A 53 -4.75 -6.50 -1.66
CA ALA A 53 -5.51 -7.75 -1.52
C ALA A 53 -6.63 -7.84 -2.57
N LEU A 54 -7.39 -6.76 -2.77
CA LEU A 54 -8.42 -6.68 -3.80
C LEU A 54 -7.83 -6.89 -5.20
N ALA A 55 -6.69 -6.27 -5.51
CA ALA A 55 -6.01 -6.46 -6.79
C ALA A 55 -5.45 -7.88 -6.98
N ALA A 56 -5.13 -8.59 -5.91
CA ALA A 56 -4.73 -10.00 -5.98
C ALA A 56 -5.91 -10.94 -6.29
N LEU A 57 -7.09 -10.63 -5.74
CA LEU A 57 -8.30 -11.46 -5.85
C LEU A 57 -9.15 -11.14 -7.08
N ALA A 58 -9.14 -9.89 -7.55
CA ALA A 58 -9.92 -9.45 -8.69
C ALA A 58 -9.51 -10.16 -9.99
N PRO A 59 -10.45 -10.41 -10.94
CA PRO A 59 -10.16 -11.01 -12.23
C PRO A 59 -9.49 -10.02 -13.18
N LEU A 60 -8.26 -9.60 -12.86
CA LEU A 60 -7.52 -8.63 -13.65
C LEU A 60 -6.68 -9.30 -14.76
N PRO A 61 -6.40 -8.58 -15.86
CA PRO A 61 -5.38 -9.01 -16.82
C PRO A 61 -4.00 -9.14 -16.14
N ALA A 62 -3.11 -9.94 -16.75
CA ALA A 62 -1.79 -10.24 -16.17
C ALA A 62 -0.95 -8.98 -15.89
N TRP A 63 -1.05 -7.95 -16.74
CA TRP A 63 -0.35 -6.69 -16.53
C TRP A 63 -0.90 -5.93 -15.30
N GLY A 64 -2.20 -6.03 -15.02
CA GLY A 64 -2.83 -5.38 -13.87
C GLY A 64 -2.33 -5.97 -12.55
N HIS A 65 -2.24 -7.30 -12.46
CA HIS A 65 -1.63 -7.96 -11.31
C HIS A 65 -0.14 -7.58 -11.13
N LYS A 66 0.62 -7.44 -12.22
CA LYS A 66 2.03 -6.99 -12.16
C LYS A 66 2.15 -5.54 -11.70
N ALA A 67 1.30 -4.65 -12.21
CA ALA A 67 1.27 -3.25 -11.77
C ALA A 67 0.97 -3.15 -10.27
N ALA A 68 -0.04 -3.90 -9.78
CA ALA A 68 -0.35 -3.97 -8.36
C ALA A 68 0.82 -4.50 -7.52
N ALA A 69 1.54 -5.51 -8.01
CA ALA A 69 2.70 -6.11 -7.35
C ALA A 69 3.86 -5.15 -7.11
N CYS A 70 4.02 -4.13 -7.96
CA CYS A 70 5.10 -3.16 -7.83
C CYS A 70 4.63 -1.86 -7.18
N LEU A 71 3.54 -1.27 -7.68
CA LEU A 71 3.17 0.10 -7.35
C LEU A 71 2.58 0.23 -5.95
N PHE A 72 1.68 -0.66 -5.53
CA PHE A 72 1.08 -0.59 -4.19
C PHE A 72 2.10 -0.82 -3.08
N PRO A 73 2.91 -1.91 -3.06
CA PRO A 73 3.86 -2.13 -1.97
C PRO A 73 4.90 -1.02 -1.86
N ILE A 74 5.54 -0.66 -2.98
CA ILE A 74 6.61 0.36 -2.98
C ILE A 74 6.03 1.73 -2.61
N GLY A 75 4.91 2.11 -3.22
CA GLY A 75 4.22 3.36 -2.92
C GLY A 75 3.80 3.44 -1.45
N THR A 76 3.27 2.36 -0.89
CA THR A 76 2.83 2.30 0.51
C THR A 76 4.00 2.47 1.47
N VAL A 77 5.11 1.74 1.25
CA VAL A 77 6.30 1.83 2.11
C VAL A 77 6.91 3.23 2.03
N CYS A 78 7.06 3.81 0.84
CA CYS A 78 7.61 5.15 0.68
C CYS A 78 6.72 6.23 1.29
N PHE A 79 5.40 6.17 1.06
CA PHE A 79 4.46 7.16 1.55
C PHE A 79 4.23 7.03 3.06
N ALA A 80 3.69 5.91 3.52
CA ALA A 80 3.38 5.72 4.94
C ALA A 80 4.64 5.63 5.79
N GLY A 81 5.68 4.93 5.32
CA GLY A 81 6.98 4.86 6.00
C GLY A 81 7.65 6.22 6.16
N GLY A 82 7.60 7.07 5.12
CA GLY A 82 8.09 8.44 5.19
C GLY A 82 7.32 9.28 6.21
N LEU A 83 6.00 9.12 6.29
CA LEU A 83 5.17 9.80 7.29
C LEU A 83 5.42 9.30 8.72
N TYR A 84 5.61 7.99 8.93
CA TYR A 84 6.00 7.47 10.26
C TYR A 84 7.37 7.99 10.69
N SER A 85 8.34 8.02 9.77
CA SER A 85 9.66 8.58 10.05
C SER A 85 9.55 10.03 10.51
N LEU A 86 8.73 10.83 9.82
CA LEU A 86 8.50 12.21 10.21
C LEU A 86 7.78 12.31 11.57
N ALA A 87 6.81 11.43 11.82
CA ALA A 87 5.97 11.46 13.02
C ALA A 87 6.67 10.98 14.31
N TRP A 88 7.52 9.95 14.22
CA TRP A 88 8.13 9.31 15.40
C TRP A 88 9.62 9.57 15.54
N LEU A 89 10.33 9.87 14.43
CA LEU A 89 11.77 10.12 14.44
C LEU A 89 12.10 11.59 14.17
N GLU A 90 11.10 12.41 13.81
CA GLU A 90 11.29 13.80 13.38
C GLU A 90 12.24 13.94 12.18
N VAL A 91 12.42 12.87 11.40
CA VAL A 91 13.29 12.82 10.23
C VAL A 91 12.47 12.88 8.95
N SER A 92 12.70 13.92 8.15
CA SER A 92 12.16 14.06 6.80
C SER A 92 13.13 13.51 5.77
N TRP A 93 12.62 12.60 4.93
CA TRP A 93 13.34 12.03 3.78
C TRP A 93 13.05 12.79 2.48
N GLY A 94 12.65 14.05 2.58
CA GLY A 94 12.40 14.94 1.44
C GLY A 94 11.34 14.38 0.48
N LEU A 95 11.76 14.05 -0.74
CA LEU A 95 10.86 13.64 -1.83
C LEU A 95 10.25 12.23 -1.68
N ILE A 96 10.62 11.45 -0.66
CA ILE A 96 10.14 10.06 -0.56
C ILE A 96 8.61 9.97 -0.42
N VAL A 97 8.00 10.88 0.35
CA VAL A 97 6.55 10.90 0.55
C VAL A 97 5.84 11.32 -0.74
N PRO A 98 6.22 12.43 -1.42
CA PRO A 98 5.67 12.75 -2.74
C PRO A 98 5.83 11.64 -3.78
N LEU A 99 7.00 11.00 -3.86
CA LEU A 99 7.24 9.90 -4.79
C LEU A 99 6.39 8.68 -4.46
N GLY A 100 6.26 8.33 -3.17
CA GLY A 100 5.36 7.29 -2.71
C GLY A 100 3.91 7.57 -3.09
N GLY A 101 3.45 8.80 -2.87
CA GLY A 101 2.12 9.26 -3.28
C GLY A 101 1.88 9.16 -4.79
N ALA A 102 2.86 9.56 -5.60
CA ALA A 102 2.78 9.44 -7.05
C ALA A 102 2.67 7.97 -7.50
N LEU A 103 3.44 7.06 -6.89
CA LEU A 103 3.32 5.62 -7.16
C LEU A 103 1.95 5.07 -6.77
N LEU A 104 1.40 5.52 -5.64
CA LEU A 104 0.05 5.11 -5.19
C LEU A 104 -1.04 5.63 -6.13
N ILE A 105 -0.93 6.87 -6.62
CA ILE A 105 -1.84 7.41 -7.66
C ILE A 105 -1.79 6.53 -8.91
N LEU A 106 -0.58 6.22 -9.40
CA LEU A 106 -0.42 5.33 -10.55
C LEU A 106 -0.96 3.92 -10.28
N ALA A 107 -0.82 3.40 -9.06
CA ALA A 107 -1.36 2.10 -8.66
C ALA A 107 -2.89 2.05 -8.80
N TRP A 108 -3.59 3.08 -8.30
CA TRP A 108 -5.04 3.18 -8.40
C TRP A 108 -5.51 3.36 -9.85
N LEU A 109 -4.81 4.19 -10.64
CA LEU A 109 -5.12 4.37 -12.06
C LEU A 109 -4.92 3.07 -12.85
N ALA A 110 -3.85 2.34 -12.58
CA ALA A 110 -3.60 1.03 -13.18
C ALA A 110 -4.66 0.00 -12.76
N PHE A 111 -5.07 -0.01 -11.50
CA PHE A 111 -6.13 -0.88 -10.99
C PHE A 111 -7.48 -0.57 -11.68
N ALA A 112 -7.84 0.71 -11.82
CA ALA A 112 -9.03 1.14 -12.53
C ALA A 112 -8.99 0.73 -14.01
N ALA A 113 -7.90 1.02 -14.72
CA ALA A 113 -7.74 0.64 -16.13
C ALA A 113 -7.79 -0.90 -16.32
N ALA A 114 -7.16 -1.66 -15.42
CA ALA A 114 -7.17 -3.12 -15.47
C ALA A 114 -8.57 -3.70 -15.27
N GLY A 115 -9.33 -3.17 -14.31
CA GLY A 115 -10.72 -3.58 -14.07
C GLY A 115 -11.67 -3.16 -15.19
N LEU A 116 -11.42 -2.01 -15.83
CA LEU A 116 -12.20 -1.60 -17.01
C LEU A 116 -11.91 -2.52 -18.21
N LEU A 117 -10.67 -2.96 -18.39
CA LEU A 117 -10.29 -3.79 -19.53
C LEU A 117 -10.61 -5.27 -19.33
N SER A 118 -10.76 -5.74 -18.09
CA SER A 118 -11.13 -7.14 -17.80
C SER A 118 -12.56 -7.50 -18.25
N ARG A 119 -13.43 -6.53 -18.53
CA ARG A 119 -14.78 -6.79 -19.05
C ARG A 119 -14.80 -7.26 -20.52
N PHE A 120 -13.67 -7.14 -21.22
CA PHE A 120 -13.54 -7.45 -22.65
C PHE A 120 -12.66 -8.68 -22.91
N SER A 121 -12.28 -9.42 -21.88
CA SER A 121 -11.30 -10.52 -21.93
C SER A 121 -11.83 -11.80 -21.34
#